data_AF-A0A931SK75-F1
#
_entry.id   AF-A0A931SK75-F1
#
_cell.length_a   1.000
_cell.length_b   1.000
_cell.length_c   1.000
_cell.angle_alpha   90.00
_cell.angle_beta   90.00
_cell.angle_gamma   90.00
#
_symmetry.space_group_name_H-M   'P 1'
#
loop_
_entity.id
_entity.type
_entity.pdbx_description
1 polymer ?
#
loop_
_entity_poly.entity_id
_entity_poly.type
_entity_poly.pdbx_seq_one_letter_code
_entity_poly.pdbx_strand_id
1 'polypeptide(L)'
;MGRESRSFVLIISVLALSAVAAAQIRVDVRLVNVIATVTDDHGRYVSNLNAGDFLVEEDGKPQKIAHFSQDRGIPVNVGIVLDTSSSMERKL
;
A
#
# COMPACT_ATOMS: atom_id res chain seq x y z
N MET A 1 -10.92 60.48 20.87
CA MET A 1 -11.59 59.73 19.79
C MET A 1 -10.55 58.95 18.96
N GLY A 2 -9.93 57.89 19.50
CA GLY A 2 -8.78 57.27 18.79
C GLY A 2 -8.23 55.94 19.33
N ARG A 3 -8.87 55.32 20.33
CA ARG A 3 -8.47 54.02 20.89
C ARG A 3 -9.26 52.83 20.33
N GLU A 4 -10.44 53.09 19.76
CA GLU A 4 -11.36 52.06 19.25
C GLU A 4 -10.87 51.41 17.94
N SER A 5 -10.27 52.21 17.05
CA SER A 5 -9.86 51.76 15.71
C SER A 5 -8.64 50.82 15.73
N ARG A 6 -7.71 50.99 16.70
CA ARG A 6 -6.50 50.16 16.80
C ARG A 6 -6.80 48.75 17.32
N SER A 7 -7.82 48.62 18.16
CA SER A 7 -8.30 47.32 18.67
C SER A 7 -8.96 46.50 17.56
N PHE A 8 -9.74 47.13 16.67
CA PHE A 8 -10.39 46.44 15.55
C PHE A 8 -9.39 45.83 14.55
N VAL A 9 -8.31 46.53 14.24
CA VAL A 9 -7.27 46.04 13.31
C VAL A 9 -6.52 44.83 13.88
N LEU A 10 -6.26 44.81 15.18
CA LEU A 10 -5.62 43.66 15.86
C LEU A 10 -6.52 42.43 15.91
N ILE A 11 -7.84 42.61 16.05
CA ILE A 11 -8.78 41.48 16.05
C ILE A 11 -8.88 40.85 14.65
N ILE A 12 -8.89 41.67 13.59
CA ILE A 12 -8.94 41.19 12.20
C ILE A 12 -7.65 40.44 11.83
N SER A 13 -6.48 40.92 12.27
CA SER A 13 -5.21 40.23 11.98
C SER A 13 -5.07 38.89 12.71
N VAL A 14 -5.56 38.78 13.94
CA VAL A 14 -5.58 37.52 14.69
C VAL A 14 -6.56 36.51 14.07
N LEU A 15 -7.72 36.96 13.59
CA LEU A 15 -8.69 36.13 12.87
C LEU A 15 -8.16 35.62 11.52
N ALA A 16 -7.40 36.46 10.79
CA ALA A 16 -6.78 36.05 9.53
C ALA A 16 -5.69 34.98 9.76
N LEU A 17 -4.91 35.10 10.83
CA LEU A 17 -3.85 34.14 11.17
C LEU A 17 -4.41 32.78 11.60
N SER A 18 -5.52 32.76 12.35
CA SER A 18 -6.19 31.51 12.74
C SER A 18 -6.84 30.80 11.54
N ALA A 19 -7.39 31.54 10.58
CA ALA A 19 -7.96 30.98 9.36
C ALA A 19 -6.92 30.29 8.46
N VAL A 20 -5.70 30.85 8.36
CA VAL A 20 -4.59 30.21 7.61
C VAL A 20 -4.07 28.97 8.33
N ALA A 21 -4.02 28.97 9.67
CA ALA A 21 -3.62 27.80 10.45
C ALA A 21 -4.64 26.65 10.39
N ALA A 22 -5.90 26.93 10.06
CA ALA A 22 -6.98 25.95 9.97
C ALA A 22 -7.11 25.25 8.61
N ALA A 23 -6.31 25.62 7.60
CA ALA A 23 -6.35 24.99 6.28
C ALA A 23 -5.64 23.62 6.29
N GLN A 24 -6.32 22.60 6.82
CA GLN A 24 -5.81 21.23 6.85
C GLN A 24 -6.15 20.51 5.54
N ILE A 25 -5.15 20.26 4.68
CA ILE A 25 -5.33 19.42 3.48
C ILE A 25 -5.43 17.96 3.94
N ARG A 26 -6.58 17.33 3.68
CA ARG A 26 -6.78 15.88 3.83
C ARG A 26 -7.02 15.29 2.46
N VAL A 27 -6.21 14.31 2.09
CA VAL A 27 -6.37 13.54 0.86
C VAL A 27 -6.63 12.11 1.26
N ASP A 28 -7.75 11.56 0.80
CA ASP A 28 -8.05 10.14 0.92
C ASP A 28 -7.40 9.42 -0.27
N VAL A 29 -6.60 8.38 0.00
CA VAL A 29 -5.86 7.64 -1.02
C VAL A 29 -6.19 6.17 -0.90
N ARG A 30 -6.71 5.58 -1.97
CA ARG A 30 -7.01 4.15 -2.02
C ARG A 30 -5.81 3.39 -2.57
N LEU A 31 -5.09 2.70 -1.69
CA LEU A 31 -4.07 1.73 -2.09
C LEU A 31 -4.72 0.40 -2.44
N VAL A 32 -4.32 -0.18 -3.57
CA VAL A 32 -4.77 -1.50 -4.04
C VAL A 32 -3.56 -2.44 -4.04
N ASN A 33 -3.70 -3.62 -3.46
CA ASN A 33 -2.66 -4.64 -3.45
C ASN A 33 -2.80 -5.55 -4.68
N VAL A 34 -1.69 -5.77 -5.40
CA VAL A 34 -1.64 -6.63 -6.58
C VAL A 34 -0.58 -7.71 -6.34
N ILE A 35 -0.99 -8.97 -6.44
CA ILE A 35 -0.11 -10.13 -6.29
C ILE A 35 0.15 -10.70 -7.68
N ALA A 36 1.43 -10.89 -8.02
CA ALA A 36 1.86 -11.45 -9.29
C ALA A 36 2.89 -12.56 -9.08
N THR A 37 2.93 -13.51 -10.01
CA THR A 37 3.93 -14.59 -10.06
C THR A 37 4.50 -14.63 -11.47
N VAL A 38 5.83 -14.60 -11.59
CA VAL A 38 6.53 -14.58 -12.88
C VAL A 38 7.39 -15.83 -13.02
N THR A 39 7.25 -16.52 -14.15
CA THR A 39 8.01 -17.73 -14.48
C THR A 39 8.72 -17.57 -15.82
N ASP A 40 9.85 -18.26 -15.98
CA ASP A 40 10.49 -18.43 -17.28
C ASP A 40 9.77 -19.48 -18.14
N ASP A 41 10.23 -19.65 -19.38
CA ASP A 41 9.69 -20.61 -20.35
C ASP A 41 9.77 -22.07 -19.90
N HIS A 42 10.58 -22.36 -18.86
CA HIS A 42 10.76 -23.68 -18.27
C HIS A 42 9.96 -23.85 -16.97
N GLY A 43 9.12 -22.87 -16.61
CA GLY A 43 8.28 -22.88 -15.40
C GLY A 43 9.04 -22.55 -14.11
N ARG A 44 10.26 -22.04 -14.19
CA ARG A 44 11.04 -21.64 -13.00
C ARG A 44 10.70 -20.22 -12.58
N TYR A 45 10.56 -20.00 -11.28
CA TYR A 45 10.31 -18.66 -10.74
C TYR A 45 11.46 -17.69 -11.02
N VAL A 46 11.11 -16.50 -11.48
CA VAL A 46 12.07 -15.40 -11.65
C VAL A 46 12.21 -14.67 -10.32
N SER A 47 13.40 -14.75 -9.71
CA SER A 47 13.63 -14.39 -8.30
C SER A 47 14.31 -13.03 -8.08
N ASN A 48 14.61 -12.30 -9.15
CA ASN A 48 15.40 -11.06 -9.13
C ASN A 48 14.67 -9.86 -9.75
N LEU A 49 13.34 -9.86 -9.69
CA LEU A 49 12.53 -8.76 -10.22
C LEU A 49 12.55 -7.54 -9.29
N ASN A 50 12.51 -6.37 -9.90
CA ASN A 50 12.40 -5.09 -9.23
C ASN A 50 11.15 -4.34 -9.73
N ALA A 51 10.75 -3.27 -9.04
CA ALA A 51 9.55 -2.51 -9.41
C ALA A 51 9.59 -1.96 -10.86
N GLY A 52 10.78 -1.66 -11.39
CA GLY A 52 10.96 -1.17 -12.76
C GLY A 52 10.71 -2.21 -13.85
N ASP A 53 10.64 -3.50 -13.49
CA ASP A 53 10.31 -4.58 -14.42
C ASP A 53 8.78 -4.70 -14.65
N PHE A 54 7.98 -3.89 -13.95
CA PHE A 54 6.52 -3.92 -14.02
C PHE A 54 5.96 -2.60 -14.52
N LEU A 55 5.01 -2.70 -15.45
CA LEU A 55 4.10 -1.61 -15.81
C LEU A 55 2.71 -1.96 -15.25
N VAL A 56 2.22 -1.14 -14.32
CA VAL A 56 0.85 -1.27 -13.80
C VAL A 56 0.01 -0.22 -14.49
N GLU A 57 -1.11 -0.62 -15.10
CA GLU A 57 -2.06 0.29 -15.73
C GLU A 57 -3.46 0.08 -15.15
N GLU A 58 -4.21 1.17 -15.05
CA GLU A 58 -5.64 1.17 -14.76
C GLU A 58 -6.33 1.92 -15.89
N ASP A 59 -7.27 1.26 -16.58
CA ASP A 59 -7.97 1.79 -17.76
C ASP A 59 -7.01 2.34 -18.83
N GLY A 60 -5.88 1.67 -19.04
CA GLY A 60 -4.85 2.06 -20.01
C GLY A 60 -4.00 3.27 -19.59
N LYS A 61 -4.07 3.68 -18.31
CA LYS A 61 -3.23 4.74 -17.75
C LYS A 61 -2.20 4.16 -16.80
N PRO A 62 -0.90 4.45 -16.98
CA PRO A 62 0.15 4.02 -16.06
C PRO A 62 -0.07 4.51 -14.63
N GLN A 63 0.08 3.60 -13.68
CA GLN A 63 -0.03 3.85 -12.25
C GLN A 63 1.33 3.74 -11.59
N LYS A 64 1.59 4.62 -10.61
CA LYS A 64 2.82 4.57 -9.84
C LYS A 64 2.74 3.46 -8.81
N ILE A 65 3.72 2.56 -8.81
CA ILE A 65 3.89 1.56 -7.76
C ILE A 65 4.36 2.28 -6.48
N ALA A 66 3.49 2.34 -5.47
CA ALA A 66 3.79 2.99 -4.19
C ALA A 66 4.69 2.11 -3.29
N HIS A 67 4.42 0.80 -3.27
CA HIS A 67 5.16 -0.19 -2.49
C HIS A 67 5.40 -1.42 -3.34
N PHE A 68 6.63 -1.91 -3.33
CA PHE A 68 7.00 -3.17 -3.98
C PHE A 68 7.65 -4.07 -2.94
N SER A 69 7.08 -5.25 -2.76
CA SER A 69 7.65 -6.32 -1.94
C SER A 69 7.77 -7.57 -2.79
N GLN A 70 8.89 -8.24 -2.64
CA GLN A 70 9.04 -9.61 -3.11
C GLN A 70 9.15 -10.46 -1.86
N ASP A 71 8.14 -11.29 -1.62
CA ASP A 71 8.04 -12.15 -0.44
C ASP A 71 9.10 -13.24 -0.48
N ARG A 72 10.32 -12.89 -0.03
CA ARG A 72 11.46 -13.77 0.09
C ARG A 72 11.56 -14.22 1.54
N GLY A 73 11.17 -15.46 1.81
CA GLY A 73 11.34 -16.08 3.13
C GLY A 73 10.11 -16.06 4.04
N ILE A 74 8.90 -16.02 3.50
CA ILE A 74 7.70 -16.31 4.30
C ILE A 74 7.77 -17.78 4.76
N PRO A 75 7.64 -18.07 6.08
CA PRO A 75 7.59 -19.44 6.56
C PRO A 75 6.40 -20.18 5.93
N VAL A 76 6.68 -21.25 5.19
CA VAL A 76 5.65 -22.12 4.65
C VAL A 76 5.26 -23.12 5.73
N ASN A 77 4.01 -23.07 6.20
CA ASN A 77 3.45 -24.05 7.12
C ASN A 77 2.76 -25.15 6.31
N VAL A 78 3.31 -26.37 6.34
CA VAL A 78 2.70 -27.54 5.67
C VAL A 78 2.13 -28.48 6.72
N GLY A 79 0.82 -28.73 6.64
CA GLY A 79 0.17 -29.78 7.42
C GLY A 79 0.07 -31.06 6.58
N ILE A 80 0.64 -32.15 7.07
CA ILE A 80 0.51 -33.47 6.44
C ILE A 80 -0.40 -34.32 7.32
N VAL A 81 -1.48 -34.85 6.75
CA VAL A 81 -2.37 -35.79 7.42
C VAL A 81 -2.15 -37.15 6.78
N LEU A 82 -1.74 -38.13 7.60
CA LEU A 82 -1.56 -39.51 7.17
C LEU A 82 -2.68 -40.36 7.80
N ASP A 83 -3.44 -41.04 6.94
CA ASP A 83 -4.36 -42.09 7.38
C ASP A 83 -3.56 -43.38 7.62
N THR A 84 -3.70 -43.96 8.81
CA THR A 84 -3.07 -45.24 9.20
C THR A 84 -4.08 -46.37 9.35
N SER A 85 -5.29 -46.21 8.79
CA SER A 85 -6.29 -47.28 8.75
C SER A 85 -5.76 -48.50 7.99
N SER A 86 -6.26 -49.70 8.32
CA SER A 86 -5.84 -50.97 7.71
C SER A 86 -5.99 -51.01 6.19
N SER A 87 -6.85 -50.16 5.62
CA SER A 87 -7.01 -50.02 4.16
C SER A 87 -5.79 -49.39 3.47
N MET A 88 -4.92 -48.70 4.22
CA MET A 88 -3.71 -48.05 3.72
C MET A 88 -2.46 -48.96 3.72
N GLU A 89 -2.54 -50.20 4.25
CA GLU A 89 -1.38 -51.12 4.36
C GLU A 89 -0.65 -51.40 3.04
N ARG A 90 -1.30 -51.27 1.87
CA ARG A 90 -0.67 -51.50 0.56
C ARG A 90 -0.05 -50.23 -0.06
N LYS A 91 -0.27 -49.07 0.55
CA LYS A 91 0.13 -47.75 0.01
C LYS A 91 1.22 -47.05 0.82
N LEU A 92 1.55 -47.60 2.00
CA LEU A 92 2.71 -47.22 2.80
C LEU A 92 3.94 -48.05 2.39
#